data_AF-A0A350V4M7-F1
#
_entry.id   AF-A0A350V4M7-F1
#
_cell.length_a   1.000
_cell.length_b   1.000
_cell.length_c   1.000
_cell.angle_alpha   90.00
_cell.angle_beta   90.00
_cell.angle_gamma   90.00
#
_symmetry.space_group_name_H-M   'P 1'
#
loop_
_entity.id
_entity.type
_entity.pdbx_description
1 polymer ?
#
loop_
_entity_poly.entity_id
_entity_poly.type
_entity_poly.pdbx_seq_one_letter_code
_entity_poly.pdbx_strand_id
1 'polypeptide(L)' 'MSQQPIIKEVIINAPISKVWKAITDKDQMREWYFDLAEFKPRVGFKFQFEGGTEDKK' A
#
# COMPACT_ATOMS: atom_id res chain seq x y z
N MET A 1 16.31 -21.67 6.19
CA MET A 1 14.93 -21.21 6.40
C MET A 1 14.31 -20.98 5.02
N SER A 2 13.38 -21.83 4.60
CA SER A 2 12.66 -21.63 3.33
C SER A 2 11.59 -20.55 3.56
N GLN A 3 11.71 -19.41 2.87
CA GLN A 3 10.70 -18.34 2.95
C GLN A 3 9.47 -18.76 2.15
N GLN A 4 8.41 -19.19 2.84
CA GLN A 4 7.14 -19.47 2.20
C GLN A 4 6.38 -18.15 1.98
N PRO A 5 5.72 -17.97 0.82
CA PRO A 5 4.98 -16.74 0.53
C PRO A 5 3.72 -16.66 1.40
N ILE A 6 3.35 -15.45 1.79
CA ILE A 6 2.04 -15.15 2.35
C ILE A 6 1.12 -14.83 1.17
N ILE A 7 0.08 -15.65 0.97
CA ILE A 7 -0.93 -15.47 -0.09
C ILE A 7 -2.27 -15.19 0.59
N LYS A 8 -2.93 -14.08 0.20
CA LYS A 8 -4.24 -13.69 0.72
C LYS A 8 -5.15 -13.23 -0.42
N GLU A 9 -6.39 -13.71 -0.40
CA GLU A 9 -7.44 -13.31 -1.32
C GLU A 9 -8.62 -12.74 -0.53
N VAL A 10 -9.27 -11.71 -1.08
CA VAL A 10 -10.44 -11.04 -0.51
C VAL A 10 -11.40 -10.64 -1.62
N ILE A 11 -12.69 -10.71 -1.36
CA ILE A 11 -13.74 -10.26 -2.28
C ILE A 11 -14.26 -8.92 -1.79
N ILE A 12 -14.21 -7.90 -2.65
CA ILE A 12 -14.67 -6.55 -2.35
C ILE A 12 -15.79 -6.19 -3.32
N ASN A 13 -16.98 -5.90 -2.78
CA ASN A 13 -18.12 -5.43 -3.57
C ASN A 13 -17.98 -3.92 -3.88
N ALA A 14 -17.09 -3.57 -4.80
CA ALA A 14 -16.88 -2.20 -5.24
C ALA A 14 -16.45 -2.17 -6.72
N PRO A 15 -16.67 -1.05 -7.44
CA PRO A 15 -16.18 -0.89 -8.80
C PRO A 15 -14.67 -1.04 -8.89
N ILE A 16 -14.18 -1.72 -9.93
CA ILE A 16 -12.74 -1.98 -10.13
C ILE A 16 -11.91 -0.69 -10.10
N SER A 17 -12.41 0.39 -10.68
CA SER A 17 -11.72 1.70 -10.69
C SER A 17 -11.55 2.27 -9.28
N LYS A 18 -12.49 2.02 -8.37
CA LYS A 18 -12.40 2.48 -6.98
C LYS A 18 -11.36 1.67 -6.22
N VAL A 19 -11.35 0.34 -6.40
CA VAL A 19 -10.34 -0.55 -5.81
C VAL A 19 -8.95 -0.18 -6.33
N TRP A 20 -8.82 0.02 -7.64
CA TRP A 20 -7.56 0.42 -8.26
C TRP A 20 -7.06 1.76 -7.70
N LYS A 21 -7.94 2.76 -7.58
CA LYS A 21 -7.59 4.05 -7.00
C LYS A 21 -7.15 3.89 -5.54
N ALA A 22 -7.83 3.08 -4.74
CA ALA A 22 -7.49 2.86 -3.33
C ALA A 22 -6.09 2.25 -3.11
N ILE A 23 -5.56 1.49 -4.09
CA ILE A 23 -4.23 0.87 -4.04
C ILE A 23 -3.15 1.60 -4.85
N THR A 24 -3.50 2.67 -5.56
CA THR A 24 -2.55 3.39 -6.44
C THR A 24 -2.48 4.90 -6.19
N ASP A 25 -3.45 5.47 -5.48
CA ASP A 25 -3.52 6.88 -5.12
C ASP A 25 -3.00 7.05 -3.70
N LYS A 26 -1.90 7.80 -3.54
CA LYS A 26 -1.22 8.01 -2.25
C LYS A 26 -2.18 8.48 -1.16
N ASP A 27 -3.06 9.44 -1.48
CA ASP A 27 -3.96 10.05 -0.50
C ASP A 27 -4.99 9.04 0.01
N GLN A 28 -5.44 8.09 -0.83
CA GLN A 28 -6.30 6.99 -0.40
C GLN A 28 -5.55 5.85 0.29
N MET A 29 -4.30 5.58 -0.11
CA MET A 29 -3.49 4.54 0.52
C MET A 29 -3.24 4.85 2.00
N ARG A 30 -3.04 6.11 2.38
CA ARG A 30 -2.78 6.52 3.77
C ARG A 30 -3.87 6.10 4.76
N GLU A 31 -5.10 5.87 4.30
CA GLU A 31 -6.21 5.43 5.16
C GLU A 31 -6.07 3.99 5.66
N TRP A 32 -5.23 3.17 5.02
CA TRP A 32 -5.10 1.73 5.34
C TRP A 32 -3.68 1.17 5.17
N TYR A 33 -2.76 1.96 4.62
CA TYR A 33 -1.36 1.65 4.36
C TYR A 33 -0.45 2.73 4.96
N PHE A 34 0.87 2.53 4.89
CA PHE A 34 1.85 3.48 5.40
C PHE A 34 1.73 4.86 4.74
N ASP A 35 2.06 5.91 5.48
CA ASP A 35 2.19 7.26 4.92
C ASP A 35 3.44 7.34 4.04
N LEU A 36 3.23 7.34 2.73
CA LEU A 36 4.31 7.36 1.75
C LEU A 36 4.66 8.81 1.39
N ALA A 37 5.94 9.16 1.35
CA ALA A 37 6.36 10.49 0.89
C ALA A 37 5.91 10.75 -0.57
N GLU A 38 6.10 9.78 -1.46
CA GLU A 38 5.60 9.82 -2.84
C GLU A 38 5.27 8.40 -3.32
N PHE A 39 4.22 8.26 -4.13
CA PHE A 39 3.88 7.02 -4.81
C PHE A 39 3.39 7.28 -6.24
N LYS A 40 3.89 6.51 -7.20
CA LYS A 40 3.44 6.53 -8.60
C LYS A 40 3.26 5.08 -9.07
N PRO A 41 2.09 4.70 -9.61
CA PRO A 41 1.85 3.35 -10.13
C PRO A 41 2.54 3.17 -11.50
N ARG A 42 3.87 3.23 -11.51
CA ARG A 42 4.73 3.08 -12.69
C ARG A 42 5.78 2.00 -12.43
N VAL A 43 5.99 1.16 -13.43
CA VAL A 43 7.01 0.10 -13.36
C VAL A 43 8.38 0.75 -13.10
N GLY A 44 9.08 0.27 -12.07
CA GLY A 44 10.40 0.77 -11.68
C GLY A 44 10.38 1.99 -10.73
N PHE A 45 9.22 2.53 -10.36
CA PHE A 45 9.16 3.58 -9.34
C PHE A 45 9.60 3.02 -7.97
N LYS A 46 10.47 3.76 -7.27
CA LYS A 46 10.96 3.42 -5.94
C LYS A 46 10.29 4.33 -4.92
N PHE A 47 9.77 3.75 -3.85
CA PHE A 47 9.20 4.47 -2.72
C PHE A 47 9.84 3.99 -1.42
N GLN A 48 9.69 4.78 -0.37
CA GLN A 48 10.16 4.47 0.98
C GLN A 48 9.11 4.94 1.99
N PHE A 49 9.08 4.30 3.15
CA PHE A 49 8.27 4.69 4.30
C PHE A 49 9.03 4.39 5.59
N GLU A 50 8.68 5.10 6.64
CA GLU A 50 9.24 4.88 7.98
C GLU A 50 8.50 3.71 8.64
N GLY A 51 9.25 2.74 9.15
CA GLY A 51 8.73 1.62 9.91
C GLY A 51 9.09 1.75 11.39
N GLY A 52 8.10 1.69 12.27
CA GLY A 52 8.29 1.81 13.72
C GLY A 52 7.03 2.29 14.43
N THR A 53 7.04 2.26 15.76
CA THR A 53 5.98 2.85 16.60
C THR A 53 6.04 4.38 16.54
N GLU A 54 4.88 5.04 16.52
CA GLU A 54 4.72 6.51 16.49
C GLU A 54 5.38 7.27 17.67
N ASP A 55 5.84 6.55 18.70
CA ASP A 55 6.43 7.07 19.95
C ASP A 55 7.83 7.71 19.82
N LYS A 56 8.22 8.18 18.63
CA LYS A 56 9.41 9.02 18.45
C LYS A 56 9.06 10.31 17.74
N LYS A 57 8.52 11.26 18.50
CA LYS A 57 8.59 12.70 18.21
C LYS A 57 9.27 13.42 19.37
#